data_AF-A0A516AGA8-F1
#
_entry.id   AF-A0A516AGA8-F1
#
_cell.length_a   1.000
_cell.length_b   1.000
_cell.length_c   1.000
_cell.angle_alpha   90.00
_cell.angle_beta   90.00
_cell.angle_gamma   90.00
#
_symmetry.space_group_name_H-M   'P 1'
#
loop_
_entity.id
_entity.type
_entity.pdbx_description
1 polymer ?
#
loop_
_entity_poly.entity_id
_entity_poly.type
_entity_poly.pdbx_seq_one_letter_code
_entity_poly.pdbx_strand_id
1 'polypeptide(L)'
;MEDLEFQRLQAELEDERQELLGDLQRAKRGADTVTPEMQADIEGLLQSFGVPFVHAPAEAEAQCAFLADARLVDAVASDDSDVLVFGAREVYRRLFSDDQAVECYTALRLKAKLGLVQEDLVLLAMLLGCDYTVGVHGVGIVNGLEIVRAFAPGRSAAPAAPDGADVDTRLEGLRQLRSWAQNVANWGQESAGVQPDDRRSVAEFKRSHRNFRTQWSFPEDFPSPQVHAAFVAPVVDRSLEPFAWAPVDSEAVLARLVAASGHPEEKARERLDPALRRYTDGLRQPRITEFMVPADAGDVALVRSARLRDALRGLRGEPSPERS
;
A
#
# COMPACT_ATOMS: atom_id res chain seq x y z
N MET A 1 25.37 25.93 -27.66
CA MET A 1 25.24 26.87 -26.54
C MET A 1 23.78 26.91 -26.09
N GLU A 2 22.84 27.08 -27.03
CA GLU A 2 21.38 27.04 -26.79
C GLU A 2 20.85 25.71 -26.20
N ASP A 3 21.31 24.55 -26.66
CA ASP A 3 20.87 23.25 -26.10
C ASP A 3 21.25 23.06 -24.63
N LEU A 4 22.36 23.64 -24.20
CA LEU A 4 22.85 23.50 -22.83
C LEU A 4 22.11 24.42 -21.86
N GLU A 5 21.69 25.60 -22.33
CA GLU A 5 20.81 26.51 -21.59
C GLU A 5 19.39 25.95 -21.49
N PHE A 6 18.87 25.35 -22.57
CA PHE A 6 17.57 24.70 -22.55
C PHE A 6 17.51 23.53 -21.57
N GLN A 7 18.55 22.67 -21.55
CA GLN A 7 18.66 21.59 -20.59
C GLN A 7 18.76 22.09 -19.13
N ARG A 8 19.45 23.21 -18.91
CA ARG A 8 19.53 23.85 -17.58
C ARG A 8 18.17 24.36 -17.12
N LEU A 9 17.46 25.06 -18.00
CA LEU A 9 16.14 25.61 -17.70
C LEU A 9 15.11 24.51 -17.43
N GLN A 10 15.21 23.38 -18.14
CA GLN A 10 14.38 22.21 -17.89
C GLN A 10 14.66 21.59 -16.52
N ALA A 11 15.93 21.45 -16.13
CA ALA A 11 16.29 20.94 -14.81
C ALA A 11 15.77 21.86 -13.68
N GLU A 12 15.93 23.19 -13.82
CA GLU A 12 15.44 24.15 -12.83
C GLU A 12 13.90 24.12 -12.68
N LEU A 13 13.17 24.04 -13.79
CA LEU A 13 11.70 23.90 -13.77
C LEU A 13 11.24 22.57 -13.17
N GLU A 14 12.02 21.50 -13.35
CA GLU A 14 11.71 20.20 -12.77
C GLU A 14 11.93 20.18 -11.26
N ASP A 15 13.01 20.79 -10.78
CA ASP A 15 13.31 20.94 -9.36
C ASP A 15 12.23 21.77 -8.66
N GLU A 16 11.86 22.93 -9.24
CA GLU A 16 10.80 23.79 -8.71
C GLU A 16 9.45 23.06 -8.65
N ARG A 17 9.15 22.23 -9.66
CA ARG A 17 7.94 21.41 -9.66
C ARG A 17 7.97 20.33 -8.57
N GLN A 18 9.11 19.68 -8.33
CA GLN A 18 9.24 18.69 -7.26
C GLN A 18 9.04 19.33 -5.89
N GLU A 19 9.60 20.52 -5.68
CA GLU A 19 9.40 21.29 -4.45
C GLU A 19 7.92 21.64 -4.23
N LEU A 20 7.24 22.15 -5.27
CA LEU A 20 5.81 22.48 -5.21
C LEU A 20 4.92 21.27 -4.91
N LEU A 21 5.24 20.10 -5.47
CA LEU A 21 4.50 18.86 -5.16
C LEU A 21 4.71 18.42 -3.71
N GLY A 22 5.94 18.53 -3.20
CA GLY A 22 6.24 18.25 -1.79
C GLY A 22 5.55 19.22 -0.84
N ASP A 23 5.47 20.50 -1.20
CA ASP A 23 4.73 21.52 -0.44
C ASP A 23 3.23 21.25 -0.43
N LEU A 24 2.64 20.85 -1.55
CA LEU A 24 1.24 20.49 -1.65
C LEU A 24 0.91 19.27 -0.79
N GLN A 25 1.76 18.26 -0.77
CA GLN A 25 1.62 17.10 0.12
C GLN A 25 1.68 17.51 1.60
N ARG A 26 2.62 18.38 1.98
CA ARG A 26 2.72 18.92 3.34
C ARG A 26 1.47 19.73 3.73
N ALA A 27 0.94 20.53 2.82
CA ALA A 27 -0.28 21.31 3.04
C ALA A 27 -1.52 20.41 3.20
N LYS A 28 -1.63 19.35 2.40
CA LYS A 28 -2.73 18.37 2.50
C LYS A 28 -2.78 17.69 3.88
N ARG A 29 -1.63 17.39 4.48
CA ARG A 29 -1.54 16.84 5.85
C ARG A 29 -2.09 17.77 6.94
N GLY A 30 -2.04 19.08 6.73
CA GLY A 30 -2.54 20.05 7.70
C GLY A 30 -4.07 20.21 7.70
N ALA A 31 -4.73 19.88 6.60
CA ALA A 31 -6.15 20.19 6.40
C ALA A 31 -7.12 19.21 7.10
N ASP A 32 -6.69 17.98 7.39
CA ASP A 32 -7.51 16.91 7.99
C ASP A 32 -7.08 16.58 9.43
N THR A 33 -6.79 17.59 10.26
CA THR A 33 -6.30 17.35 11.62
C THR A 33 -7.42 16.91 12.57
N VAL A 34 -7.42 15.63 12.94
CA VAL A 34 -8.25 15.06 14.01
C VAL A 34 -7.93 15.76 15.33
N THR A 35 -8.93 16.27 16.04
CA THR A 35 -8.70 16.97 17.31
C THR A 35 -8.59 15.96 18.47
N PRO A 36 -7.82 16.28 19.54
CA PRO A 36 -7.74 15.44 20.73
C PRO A 36 -9.11 15.18 21.37
N GLU A 37 -10.04 16.15 21.26
CA GLU A 37 -11.41 15.99 21.76
C GLU A 37 -12.18 14.95 20.96
N MET A 38 -12.09 14.97 19.63
CA MET A 38 -12.72 13.96 18.77
C MET A 38 -12.21 12.55 19.10
N GLN A 39 -10.90 12.44 19.33
CA GLN A 39 -10.28 11.18 19.72
C GLN A 39 -10.81 10.69 21.08
N ALA A 40 -10.84 11.55 22.09
CA ALA A 40 -11.36 11.22 23.41
C ALA A 40 -12.85 10.82 23.39
N ASP A 41 -13.65 11.48 22.55
CA ASP A 41 -15.07 11.16 22.37
C ASP A 41 -15.26 9.76 21.75
N ILE A 42 -14.47 9.42 20.72
CA ILE A 42 -14.49 8.10 20.07
C ILE A 42 -14.01 7.02 21.05
N GLU A 43 -12.92 7.25 21.77
CA GLU A 43 -12.42 6.32 22.79
C GLU A 43 -13.46 6.07 23.89
N GLY A 44 -14.08 7.13 24.39
CA GLY A 44 -15.15 7.03 25.38
C GLY A 44 -16.34 6.23 24.85
N LEU A 45 -16.69 6.38 23.57
CA LEU A 45 -17.75 5.60 22.92
C LEU A 45 -17.36 4.11 22.81
N LEU A 46 -16.16 3.81 22.33
CA LEU A 46 -15.64 2.44 22.22
C LEU A 46 -15.61 1.73 23.58
N GLN A 47 -15.15 2.42 24.64
CA GLN A 47 -15.18 1.91 26.01
C GLN A 47 -16.60 1.60 26.48
N SER A 48 -17.57 2.47 26.14
CA SER A 48 -18.97 2.25 26.52
C SER A 48 -19.59 1.07 25.79
N PHE A 49 -19.15 0.80 24.54
CA PHE A 49 -19.49 -0.44 23.81
C PHE A 49 -18.66 -1.66 24.23
N GLY A 50 -17.70 -1.51 25.15
CA GLY A 50 -16.79 -2.57 25.55
C GLY A 50 -15.89 -3.08 24.41
N VAL A 51 -15.68 -2.27 23.37
CA VAL A 51 -14.81 -2.58 22.23
C VAL A 51 -13.37 -2.22 22.59
N PRO A 52 -12.43 -3.18 22.52
CA PRO A 52 -11.02 -2.90 22.79
C PRO A 52 -10.41 -2.07 21.66
N PHE A 53 -9.50 -1.17 22.02
CA PHE A 53 -8.72 -0.36 21.08
C PHE A 53 -7.28 -0.22 21.59
N VAL A 54 -6.38 0.16 20.68
CA VAL A 54 -4.98 0.41 20.98
C VAL A 54 -4.55 1.71 20.31
N HIS A 55 -3.57 2.38 20.89
CA HIS A 55 -2.92 3.51 20.27
C HIS A 55 -1.69 3.02 19.50
N ALA A 56 -1.73 3.16 18.18
CA ALA A 56 -0.54 2.93 17.38
C ALA A 56 0.51 4.00 17.73
N PRO A 57 1.79 3.63 17.88
CA PRO A 57 2.86 4.61 18.16
C PRO A 57 3.19 5.48 16.94
N ALA A 58 2.82 5.04 15.75
CA ALA A 58 2.94 5.77 14.49
C ALA A 58 1.71 5.48 13.61
N GLU A 59 1.87 4.72 12.53
CA GLU A 59 0.79 4.45 11.57
C GLU A 59 -0.17 3.37 12.07
N ALA A 60 -1.47 3.66 12.03
CA ALA A 60 -2.51 2.71 12.39
C ALA A 60 -2.51 1.48 11.46
N GLU A 61 -2.31 1.68 10.15
CA GLU A 61 -2.27 0.57 9.18
C GLU A 61 -1.10 -0.39 9.42
N ALA A 62 0.05 0.15 9.82
CA ALA A 62 1.21 -0.65 10.20
C ALA A 62 0.94 -1.47 11.47
N GLN A 63 0.29 -0.85 12.47
CA GLN A 63 -0.11 -1.54 13.69
C GLN A 63 -1.11 -2.66 13.39
N CYS A 64 -2.12 -2.40 12.55
CA CYS A 64 -3.10 -3.40 12.14
C CYS A 64 -2.46 -4.57 11.37
N ALA A 65 -1.53 -4.28 10.45
CA ALA A 65 -0.77 -5.30 9.74
C ALA A 65 0.04 -6.17 10.70
N PHE A 66 0.69 -5.57 11.71
CA PHE A 66 1.40 -6.30 12.77
C PHE A 66 0.45 -7.19 13.58
N LEU A 67 -0.69 -6.68 14.04
CA LEU A 67 -1.67 -7.46 14.81
C LEU A 67 -2.18 -8.68 14.02
N ALA A 68 -2.40 -8.53 12.71
CA ALA A 68 -2.80 -9.62 11.83
C ALA A 68 -1.68 -10.66 11.63
N ASP A 69 -0.43 -10.21 11.51
CA ASP A 69 0.72 -11.11 11.40
C ASP A 69 0.95 -11.90 12.70
N ALA A 70 0.84 -11.21 13.85
CA ALA A 70 0.92 -11.79 15.20
C ALA A 70 -0.27 -12.69 15.58
N ARG A 71 -1.26 -12.86 14.70
CA ARG A 71 -2.47 -13.67 14.91
C ARG A 71 -3.34 -13.21 16.09
N LEU A 72 -3.31 -11.92 16.40
CA LEU A 72 -4.23 -11.29 17.36
C LEU A 72 -5.56 -10.89 16.71
N VAL A 73 -5.57 -10.69 15.39
CA VAL A 73 -6.76 -10.46 14.57
C VAL A 73 -6.71 -11.32 13.32
N ASP A 74 -7.88 -11.62 12.74
CA ASP A 74 -7.98 -12.43 11.52
C ASP A 74 -7.72 -11.62 10.23
N ALA A 75 -8.09 -10.34 10.21
CA ALA A 75 -8.01 -9.48 9.05
C ALA A 75 -8.02 -8.00 9.43
N VAL A 76 -7.62 -7.14 8.50
CA VAL A 76 -7.64 -5.68 8.66
C VAL A 76 -8.79 -5.09 7.83
N ALA A 77 -9.57 -4.19 8.40
CA ALA A 77 -10.58 -3.42 7.66
C ALA A 77 -10.03 -2.02 7.41
N SER A 78 -9.72 -1.69 6.15
CA SER A 78 -9.24 -0.36 5.76
C SER A 78 -9.56 -0.05 4.30
N ASP A 79 -9.82 1.23 4.03
CA ASP A 79 -9.96 1.78 2.69
C ASP A 79 -8.64 2.30 2.10
N ASP A 80 -7.60 2.38 2.93
CA ASP A 80 -6.24 2.72 2.53
C ASP A 80 -5.52 1.50 1.94
N SER A 81 -4.77 1.70 0.87
CA SER A 81 -3.97 0.66 0.23
C SER A 81 -2.65 0.38 0.96
N ASP A 82 -2.17 1.30 1.78
CA ASP A 82 -0.87 1.18 2.45
C ASP A 82 -0.80 -0.02 3.40
N VAL A 83 -1.95 -0.45 3.92
CA VAL A 83 -2.11 -1.69 4.71
C VAL A 83 -1.55 -2.94 4.00
N LEU A 84 -1.67 -3.01 2.67
CA LEU A 84 -1.11 -4.11 1.87
C LEU A 84 0.41 -4.00 1.75
N VAL A 85 0.94 -2.77 1.69
CA VAL A 85 2.38 -2.49 1.62
C VAL A 85 3.06 -2.78 2.96
N PHE A 86 2.39 -2.50 4.08
CA PHE A 86 2.80 -2.90 5.43
C PHE A 86 2.72 -4.42 5.67
N GLY A 87 2.14 -5.19 4.74
CA GLY A 87 2.18 -6.65 4.77
C GLY A 87 0.96 -7.34 5.36
N ALA A 88 -0.18 -6.64 5.48
CA ALA A 88 -1.42 -7.28 5.90
C ALA A 88 -1.81 -8.44 4.96
N ARG A 89 -2.11 -9.59 5.55
CA ARG A 89 -2.37 -10.84 4.81
C ARG A 89 -3.78 -10.92 4.24
N GLU A 90 -4.74 -10.32 4.92
CA GLU A 90 -6.15 -10.29 4.56
C GLU A 90 -6.73 -8.92 4.91
N VAL A 91 -7.30 -8.25 3.90
CA VAL A 91 -7.77 -6.87 3.99
C VAL A 91 -9.19 -6.78 3.43
N TYR A 92 -10.07 -6.16 4.20
CA TYR A 92 -11.44 -5.82 3.81
C TYR A 92 -11.55 -4.34 3.49
N ARG A 93 -11.99 -4.05 2.27
CA ARG A 93 -12.21 -2.70 1.78
C ARG A 93 -13.70 -2.43 1.59
N ARG A 94 -14.12 -1.20 1.81
CA ARG A 94 -15.52 -0.72 1.74
C ARG A 94 -16.45 -1.44 2.70
N LEU A 95 -15.93 -1.86 3.86
CA LEU A 95 -16.71 -2.60 4.86
C LEU A 95 -17.92 -1.79 5.37
N PHE A 96 -17.77 -0.47 5.45
CA PHE A 96 -18.79 0.45 5.95
C PHE A 96 -19.43 1.29 4.83
N SER A 97 -19.25 0.90 3.57
CA SER A 97 -19.89 1.59 2.44
C SER A 97 -21.38 1.24 2.34
N ASP A 98 -22.19 2.16 1.83
CA ASP A 98 -23.61 1.91 1.55
C ASP A 98 -23.81 0.88 0.42
N ASP A 99 -22.79 0.72 -0.43
CA ASP A 99 -22.73 -0.35 -1.42
C ASP A 99 -22.59 -1.68 -0.68
N GLN A 100 -23.56 -2.59 -0.83
CA GLN A 100 -23.58 -3.90 -0.15
C GLN A 100 -22.45 -4.87 -0.60
N ALA A 101 -21.37 -4.36 -1.20
CA ALA A 101 -20.27 -5.12 -1.77
C ALA A 101 -18.94 -4.80 -1.06
N VAL A 102 -18.51 -5.71 -0.19
CA VAL A 102 -17.19 -5.68 0.45
C VAL A 102 -16.15 -6.30 -0.47
N GLU A 103 -15.01 -5.64 -0.63
CA GLU A 103 -13.88 -6.19 -1.38
C GLU A 103 -12.90 -6.88 -0.44
N CYS A 104 -12.40 -8.05 -0.83
CA CYS A 104 -11.44 -8.82 -0.05
C CYS A 104 -10.14 -9.00 -0.84
N TYR A 105 -9.06 -8.48 -0.28
CA TYR A 105 -7.70 -8.63 -0.79
C TYR A 105 -6.92 -9.57 0.11
N THR A 106 -6.33 -10.62 -0.47
CA THR A 106 -5.48 -11.56 0.28
C THR A 106 -4.11 -11.69 -0.36
N ALA A 107 -3.06 -11.73 0.47
CA ALA A 107 -1.69 -11.92 0.01
C ALA A 107 -1.54 -13.20 -0.83
N LEU A 108 -2.28 -14.27 -0.47
CA LEU A 108 -2.34 -15.51 -1.24
C LEU A 108 -2.81 -15.27 -2.68
N ARG A 109 -3.89 -14.49 -2.86
CA ARG A 109 -4.42 -14.18 -4.19
C ARG A 109 -3.57 -13.19 -4.95
N LEU A 110 -2.99 -12.19 -4.27
CA LEU A 110 -2.02 -11.27 -4.91
C LEU A 110 -0.86 -12.07 -5.50
N LYS A 111 -0.28 -13.00 -4.73
CA LYS A 111 0.78 -13.87 -5.21
C LYS A 111 0.30 -14.78 -6.35
N ALA A 112 -0.84 -15.46 -6.20
CA ALA A 112 -1.33 -16.41 -7.20
C ALA A 112 -1.74 -15.73 -8.53
N LYS A 113 -2.42 -14.58 -8.48
CA LYS A 113 -2.97 -13.91 -9.67
C LYS A 113 -2.02 -12.88 -10.27
N LEU A 114 -1.24 -12.17 -9.46
CA LEU A 114 -0.36 -11.09 -9.92
C LEU A 114 1.13 -11.44 -9.86
N GLY A 115 1.50 -12.46 -9.08
CA GLY A 115 2.90 -12.79 -8.83
C GLY A 115 3.60 -11.81 -7.89
N LEU A 116 2.83 -10.95 -7.20
CA LEU A 116 3.35 -9.90 -6.33
C LEU A 116 3.42 -10.37 -4.88
N VAL A 117 4.53 -10.04 -4.22
CA VAL A 117 4.71 -10.17 -2.76
C VAL A 117 4.85 -8.79 -2.10
N GLN A 118 4.87 -8.73 -0.77
CA GLN A 118 4.94 -7.47 -0.02
C GLN A 118 6.12 -6.61 -0.48
N GLU A 119 7.30 -7.21 -0.67
CA GLU A 119 8.49 -6.46 -1.08
C GLU A 119 8.33 -5.84 -2.47
N ASP A 120 7.60 -6.49 -3.37
CA ASP A 120 7.28 -5.93 -4.68
C ASP A 120 6.35 -4.71 -4.54
N LEU A 121 5.39 -4.78 -3.62
CA LEU A 121 4.49 -3.66 -3.31
C LEU A 121 5.25 -2.47 -2.72
N VAL A 122 6.23 -2.70 -1.84
CA VAL A 122 7.10 -1.64 -1.30
C VAL A 122 7.88 -0.96 -2.43
N LEU A 123 8.49 -1.73 -3.34
CA LEU A 123 9.22 -1.16 -4.47
C LEU A 123 8.28 -0.40 -5.42
N LEU A 124 7.07 -0.90 -5.65
CA LEU A 124 6.05 -0.19 -6.43
C LEU A 124 5.63 1.12 -5.76
N ALA A 125 5.41 1.15 -4.44
CA ALA A 125 5.09 2.37 -3.70
C ALA A 125 6.20 3.42 -3.83
N MET A 126 7.47 2.99 -3.72
CA MET A 126 8.62 3.89 -3.92
C MET A 126 8.71 4.43 -5.37
N LEU A 127 8.30 3.66 -6.37
CA LEU A 127 8.34 4.05 -7.77
C LEU A 127 7.17 4.96 -8.17
N LEU A 128 5.96 4.64 -7.73
CA LEU A 128 4.73 5.34 -8.09
C LEU A 128 4.48 6.60 -7.24
N GLY A 129 5.12 6.66 -6.07
CA GLY A 129 4.87 7.67 -5.06
C GLY A 129 3.86 7.18 -4.01
N CYS A 130 4.09 7.59 -2.78
CA CYS A 130 3.25 7.34 -1.60
C CYS A 130 3.43 8.50 -0.63
N ASP A 131 2.88 8.40 0.57
CA ASP A 131 3.00 9.49 1.55
C ASP A 131 4.46 9.71 2.00
N TYR A 132 5.34 8.72 1.90
CA TYR A 132 6.75 8.88 2.27
C TYR A 132 7.65 9.39 1.15
N THR A 133 7.20 9.37 -0.12
CA THR A 133 8.01 9.85 -1.26
C THR A 133 7.13 10.26 -2.43
N VAL A 134 7.54 11.31 -3.14
CA VAL A 134 6.87 11.74 -4.38
C VAL A 134 6.94 10.70 -5.52
N GLY A 135 7.85 9.72 -5.42
CA GLY A 135 8.05 8.69 -6.43
C GLY A 135 8.86 9.17 -7.64
N VAL A 136 9.01 8.29 -8.64
CA VAL A 136 9.75 8.61 -9.88
C VAL A 136 8.79 9.21 -10.89
N HIS A 137 9.03 10.46 -11.28
CA HIS A 137 8.21 11.11 -12.28
C HIS A 137 8.26 10.39 -13.62
N GLY A 138 7.13 10.26 -14.32
CA GLY A 138 7.03 9.54 -15.60
C GLY A 138 6.95 8.01 -15.47
N VAL A 139 7.04 7.47 -14.24
CA VAL A 139 6.81 6.05 -13.96
C VAL A 139 5.37 5.87 -13.48
N GLY A 140 4.52 5.32 -14.36
CA GLY A 140 3.18 4.84 -13.99
C GLY A 140 3.14 3.34 -13.70
N ILE A 141 1.97 2.82 -13.32
CA ILE A 141 1.78 1.41 -12.90
C ILE A 141 2.34 0.37 -13.88
N VAL A 142 2.23 0.62 -15.19
CA VAL A 142 2.75 -0.30 -16.23
C VAL A 142 4.27 -0.35 -16.18
N ASN A 143 4.93 0.81 -16.24
CA ASN A 143 6.38 0.91 -16.19
C ASN A 143 6.90 0.42 -14.83
N GLY A 144 6.22 0.75 -13.73
CA GLY A 144 6.57 0.32 -12.37
C GLY A 144 6.61 -1.21 -12.25
N LEU A 145 5.61 -1.90 -12.78
CA LEU A 145 5.59 -3.37 -12.78
C LEU A 145 6.65 -3.99 -13.69
N GLU A 146 6.92 -3.38 -14.85
CA GLU A 146 8.01 -3.81 -15.73
C GLU A 146 9.38 -3.61 -15.06
N ILE A 147 9.56 -2.51 -14.31
CA ILE A 147 10.76 -2.22 -13.52
C ILE A 147 10.92 -3.28 -12.43
N VAL A 148 9.90 -3.54 -11.62
CA VAL A 148 9.96 -4.54 -10.54
C VAL A 148 10.28 -5.93 -11.11
N ARG A 149 9.63 -6.33 -12.21
CA ARG A 149 9.94 -7.57 -12.92
C ARG A 149 11.41 -7.64 -13.37
N ALA A 150 11.95 -6.53 -13.88
CA ALA A 150 13.28 -6.50 -14.47
C ALA A 150 14.39 -6.40 -13.43
N PHE A 151 14.25 -5.53 -12.43
CA PHE A 151 15.30 -5.14 -11.48
C PHE A 151 15.13 -5.76 -10.08
N ALA A 152 14.02 -6.44 -9.79
CA ALA A 152 13.87 -7.29 -8.62
C ALA A 152 13.69 -8.81 -8.93
N PRO A 153 14.39 -9.44 -9.90
CA PRO A 153 14.19 -10.86 -10.16
C PRO A 153 14.85 -11.69 -9.06
N GLY A 154 14.06 -12.41 -8.26
CA GLY A 154 14.62 -13.39 -7.33
C GLY A 154 13.75 -13.87 -6.16
N ARG A 155 12.52 -13.38 -5.97
CA ARG A 155 11.80 -13.63 -4.69
C ARG A 155 10.57 -14.54 -4.80
N SER A 156 10.34 -15.15 -5.96
CA SER A 156 9.22 -16.08 -6.17
C SER A 156 9.36 -17.43 -5.43
N ALA A 157 10.55 -17.81 -4.92
CA ALA A 157 10.76 -19.18 -4.41
C ALA A 157 11.71 -19.39 -3.19
N ALA A 158 12.34 -18.36 -2.62
CA ALA A 158 13.17 -18.55 -1.42
C ALA A 158 12.40 -18.14 -0.16
N PRO A 159 12.51 -18.88 0.96
CA PRO A 159 12.03 -18.40 2.24
C PRO A 159 12.71 -17.07 2.53
N ALA A 160 11.99 -16.17 3.22
CA ALA A 160 12.49 -14.88 3.68
C ALA A 160 13.98 -14.99 4.01
N ALA A 161 14.81 -14.25 3.28
CA ALA A 161 16.22 -14.15 3.60
C ALA A 161 16.31 -13.85 5.11
N PRO A 162 17.26 -14.46 5.84
CA PRO A 162 17.34 -14.32 7.29
C PRO A 162 17.25 -12.85 7.67
N ASP A 163 16.51 -12.57 8.75
CA ASP A 163 16.33 -11.25 9.33
C ASP A 163 17.66 -10.48 9.27
N GLY A 164 17.73 -9.49 8.38
CA GLY A 164 18.97 -8.75 8.11
C GLY A 164 19.53 -8.80 6.69
N ALA A 165 18.80 -9.29 5.68
CA ALA A 165 19.18 -8.97 4.29
C ALA A 165 19.32 -7.44 4.16
N ASP A 166 20.50 -7.01 3.76
CA ASP A 166 20.88 -5.61 3.75
C ASP A 166 19.88 -4.79 2.92
N VAL A 167 19.37 -3.70 3.47
CA VAL A 167 18.49 -2.75 2.74
C VAL A 167 19.17 -2.35 1.43
N ASP A 168 20.50 -2.25 1.42
CA ASP A 168 21.25 -1.96 0.22
C ASP A 168 21.12 -3.03 -0.84
N THR A 169 21.09 -4.31 -0.49
CA THR A 169 20.86 -5.39 -1.45
C THR A 169 19.45 -5.33 -2.03
N ARG A 170 18.45 -4.93 -1.23
CA ARG A 170 17.05 -4.81 -1.69
C ARG A 170 16.86 -3.63 -2.65
N LEU A 171 17.58 -2.53 -2.43
CA LEU A 171 17.47 -1.32 -3.24
C LEU A 171 18.45 -1.27 -4.41
N GLU A 172 19.40 -2.20 -4.49
CA GLU A 172 20.42 -2.24 -5.54
C GLU A 172 19.81 -2.24 -6.95
N GLY A 173 18.73 -2.97 -7.18
CA GLY A 173 18.02 -2.96 -8.46
C GLY A 173 17.49 -1.57 -8.85
N LEU A 174 16.98 -0.80 -7.89
CA LEU A 174 16.52 0.57 -8.13
C LEU A 174 17.68 1.56 -8.33
N ARG A 175 18.83 1.33 -7.68
CA ARG A 175 20.07 2.10 -7.95
C ARG A 175 20.58 1.86 -9.37
N GLN A 176 20.58 0.61 -9.81
CA GLN A 176 20.94 0.23 -11.18
C GLN A 176 20.00 0.86 -12.20
N LEU A 177 18.69 0.88 -11.92
CA LEU A 177 17.70 1.58 -12.74
C LEU A 177 18.02 3.07 -12.85
N ARG A 178 18.21 3.77 -11.72
CA ARG A 178 18.53 5.21 -11.68
C ARG A 178 19.80 5.50 -12.47
N SER A 179 20.87 4.75 -12.21
CA SER A 179 22.16 4.88 -12.90
C SER A 179 22.01 4.69 -14.41
N TRP A 180 21.26 3.67 -14.85
CA TRP A 180 21.03 3.41 -16.27
C TRP A 180 20.18 4.49 -16.94
N ALA A 181 19.14 4.99 -16.27
CA ALA A 181 18.25 6.02 -16.82
C ALA A 181 18.95 7.37 -16.96
N GLN A 182 19.73 7.77 -15.95
CA GLN A 182 20.45 9.05 -15.91
C GLN A 182 21.77 9.05 -16.72
N ASN A 183 22.21 7.90 -17.25
CA ASN A 183 23.41 7.83 -18.08
C ASN A 183 23.15 8.34 -19.50
N VAL A 184 23.27 9.66 -19.67
CA VAL A 184 23.06 10.39 -20.93
C VAL A 184 24.02 9.93 -22.04
N ALA A 185 25.24 9.49 -21.71
CA ALA A 185 26.22 9.01 -22.69
C ALA A 185 25.73 7.77 -23.46
N ASN A 186 24.82 6.99 -22.85
CA ASN A 186 24.25 5.78 -23.45
C ASN A 186 22.93 6.04 -24.20
N TRP A 187 22.46 7.29 -24.29
CA TRP A 187 21.15 7.61 -24.88
C TRP A 187 21.09 7.35 -26.40
N GLY A 188 22.20 7.54 -27.11
CA GLY A 188 22.30 7.31 -28.56
C GLY A 188 22.83 5.93 -28.97
N GLN A 189 23.19 5.05 -28.03
CA GLN A 189 23.79 3.76 -28.36
C GLN A 189 22.74 2.71 -28.72
N GLU A 190 22.98 1.93 -29.78
CA GLU A 190 22.13 0.78 -30.15
C GLU A 190 22.04 -0.27 -29.05
N SER A 191 23.10 -0.39 -28.24
CA SER A 191 23.16 -1.27 -27.06
C SER A 191 22.12 -0.92 -26.01
N ALA A 192 21.50 0.26 -26.06
CA ALA A 192 20.61 0.81 -25.03
C ALA A 192 21.24 0.86 -23.62
N GLY A 193 22.58 0.80 -23.52
CA GLY A 193 23.29 0.70 -22.23
C GLY A 193 23.20 -0.68 -21.57
N VAL A 194 22.88 -1.73 -22.34
CA VAL A 194 22.93 -3.12 -21.89
C VAL A 194 24.38 -3.53 -21.64
N GLN A 195 24.64 -4.12 -20.48
CA GLN A 195 25.93 -4.66 -20.05
C GLN A 195 26.00 -6.18 -20.28
N PRO A 196 27.20 -6.78 -20.44
CA PRO A 196 27.36 -8.21 -20.68
C PRO A 196 26.85 -9.11 -19.55
N ASP A 197 26.87 -8.60 -18.32
CA ASP A 197 26.42 -9.27 -17.09
C ASP A 197 24.94 -9.00 -16.76
N ASP A 198 24.25 -8.20 -17.57
CA ASP A 198 22.81 -7.97 -17.40
C ASP A 198 22.04 -9.28 -17.54
N ARG A 199 21.17 -9.54 -16.57
CA ARG A 199 20.17 -10.61 -16.69
C ARG A 199 19.30 -10.36 -17.92
N ARG A 200 18.81 -11.44 -18.52
CA ARG A 200 17.96 -11.38 -19.72
C ARG A 200 16.78 -10.40 -19.55
N SER A 201 16.09 -10.42 -18.41
CA SER A 201 14.98 -9.50 -18.10
C SER A 201 15.40 -8.03 -18.07
N VAL A 202 16.55 -7.73 -17.47
CA VAL A 202 17.13 -6.37 -17.43
C VAL A 202 17.51 -5.92 -18.84
N ALA A 203 18.19 -6.78 -19.60
CA ALA A 203 18.61 -6.45 -20.96
C ALA A 203 17.41 -6.18 -21.90
N GLU A 204 16.36 -7.01 -21.82
CA GLU A 204 15.11 -6.82 -22.58
C GLU A 204 14.36 -5.54 -22.16
N PHE A 205 14.34 -5.24 -20.85
CA PHE A 205 13.77 -4.00 -20.34
C PHE A 205 14.52 -2.77 -20.86
N LYS A 206 15.87 -2.75 -20.74
CA LYS A 206 16.70 -1.64 -21.19
C LYS A 206 16.49 -1.34 -22.69
N ARG A 207 16.42 -2.39 -23.52
CA ARG A 207 16.16 -2.23 -24.97
C ARG A 207 14.77 -1.66 -25.27
N SER A 208 13.73 -2.13 -24.58
CA SER A 208 12.35 -1.68 -24.80
C SER A 208 12.08 -0.27 -24.24
N HIS A 209 12.82 0.16 -23.21
CA HIS A 209 12.61 1.43 -22.52
C HIS A 209 13.66 2.51 -22.83
N ARG A 210 14.56 2.27 -23.80
CA ARG A 210 15.67 3.17 -24.14
C ARG A 210 15.24 4.62 -24.46
N ASN A 211 14.04 4.79 -25.03
CA ASN A 211 13.48 6.09 -25.40
C ASN A 211 12.57 6.66 -24.31
N PHE A 212 12.04 5.83 -23.40
CA PHE A 212 11.14 6.25 -22.33
C PHE A 212 11.90 6.73 -21.09
N ARG A 213 13.10 6.19 -20.85
CA ARG A 213 13.95 6.56 -19.70
C ARG A 213 14.29 8.05 -19.65
N THR A 214 14.27 8.75 -20.79
CA THR A 214 14.53 10.20 -20.87
C THR A 214 13.39 11.04 -20.29
N GLN A 215 12.21 10.43 -20.09
CA GLN A 215 11.04 11.06 -19.48
C GLN A 215 10.98 10.80 -17.98
N TRP A 216 11.95 10.08 -17.42
CA TRP A 216 11.97 9.73 -16.01
C TRP A 216 12.88 10.68 -15.23
N SER A 217 12.29 11.31 -14.22
CA SER A 217 13.00 12.19 -13.29
C SER A 217 12.91 11.58 -11.89
N PHE A 218 14.07 11.38 -11.27
CA PHE A 218 14.21 10.70 -9.99
C PHE A 218 14.42 11.74 -8.88
N PRO A 219 13.77 11.60 -7.72
CA PRO A 219 14.10 12.39 -6.54
C PRO A 219 15.58 12.24 -6.15
N GLU A 220 16.15 13.26 -5.52
CA GLU A 220 17.57 13.25 -5.12
C GLU A 220 17.92 12.06 -4.21
N ASP A 221 17.02 11.74 -3.28
CA ASP A 221 17.17 10.68 -2.30
C ASP A 221 16.76 9.29 -2.82
N PHE A 222 16.32 9.16 -4.08
CA PHE A 222 15.84 7.89 -4.62
C PHE A 222 16.99 6.92 -4.98
N PRO A 223 16.91 5.63 -4.61
CA PRO A 223 15.91 5.02 -3.73
C PRO A 223 16.24 5.28 -2.26
N SER A 224 15.27 5.79 -1.50
CA SER A 224 15.46 6.15 -0.09
C SER A 224 15.41 4.92 0.83
N PRO A 225 16.48 4.59 1.57
CA PRO A 225 16.47 3.50 2.55
C PRO A 225 15.48 3.74 3.69
N GLN A 226 15.23 5.00 4.03
CA GLN A 226 14.31 5.39 5.11
C GLN A 226 12.86 5.09 4.72
N VAL A 227 12.46 5.40 3.48
CA VAL A 227 11.14 5.06 2.95
C VAL A 227 10.92 3.55 2.93
N HIS A 228 11.92 2.79 2.47
CA HIS A 228 11.86 1.33 2.50
C HIS A 228 11.75 0.80 3.95
N ALA A 229 12.54 1.34 4.88
CA ALA A 229 12.50 0.95 6.29
C ALA A 229 11.16 1.28 6.96
N ALA A 230 10.51 2.37 6.59
CA ALA A 230 9.20 2.74 7.13
C ALA A 230 8.14 1.66 6.88
N PHE A 231 8.16 0.99 5.72
CA PHE A 231 7.23 -0.10 5.41
C PHE A 231 7.68 -1.47 5.93
N VAL A 232 8.98 -1.76 5.91
CA VAL A 232 9.50 -3.10 6.26
C VAL A 232 9.73 -3.27 7.75
N ALA A 233 10.06 -2.19 8.46
CA ALA A 233 10.27 -2.18 9.90
C ALA A 233 9.56 -0.97 10.54
N PRO A 234 8.22 -0.89 10.43
CA PRO A 234 7.45 0.21 10.98
C PRO A 234 7.55 0.27 12.50
N VAL A 235 7.36 1.47 13.05
CA VAL A 235 7.23 1.67 14.49
C VAL A 235 5.84 1.19 14.91
N VAL A 236 5.79 0.08 15.64
CA VAL A 236 4.55 -0.55 16.13
C VAL A 236 4.73 -0.98 17.59
N ASP A 237 3.63 -1.02 18.33
CA ASP A 237 3.56 -1.69 19.62
C ASP A 237 3.59 -3.21 19.38
N ARG A 238 4.51 -3.89 20.08
CA ARG A 238 4.78 -5.32 19.94
C ARG A 238 4.15 -6.17 21.05
N SER A 239 3.23 -5.60 21.83
CA SER A 239 2.44 -6.36 22.80
C SER A 239 1.72 -7.51 22.10
N LEU A 240 1.76 -8.68 22.74
CA LEU A 240 1.05 -9.90 22.33
C LEU A 240 -0.14 -10.21 23.23
N GLU A 241 -0.56 -9.23 24.04
CA GLU A 241 -1.73 -9.38 24.89
C GLU A 241 -3.00 -9.54 24.04
N PRO A 242 -3.81 -10.60 24.28
CA PRO A 242 -5.02 -10.80 23.51
C PRO A 242 -6.07 -9.75 23.87
N PHE A 243 -6.87 -9.38 22.88
CA PHE A 243 -8.00 -8.48 23.09
C PHE A 243 -9.08 -9.11 23.98
N ALA A 244 -9.65 -8.28 24.86
CA ALA A 244 -10.79 -8.63 25.69
C ALA A 244 -11.93 -7.65 25.43
N TRP A 245 -13.12 -8.20 25.20
CA TRP A 245 -14.35 -7.42 25.03
C TRP A 245 -15.08 -7.32 26.36
N ALA A 246 -15.48 -6.11 26.72
CA ALA A 246 -16.30 -5.85 27.89
C ALA A 246 -17.79 -5.87 27.53
N PRO A 247 -18.70 -6.09 28.50
CA PRO A 247 -20.13 -5.92 28.27
C PRO A 247 -20.45 -4.46 27.91
N VAL A 248 -21.45 -4.27 27.05
CA VAL A 248 -21.91 -2.94 26.63
C VAL A 248 -22.64 -2.23 27.78
N ASP A 249 -22.21 -1.01 28.10
CA ASP A 249 -22.92 -0.09 28.99
C ASP A 249 -23.91 0.76 28.17
N SER A 250 -25.15 0.28 28.07
CA SER A 250 -26.19 0.92 27.25
C SER A 250 -26.52 2.34 27.69
N GLU A 251 -26.46 2.62 28.99
CA GLU A 251 -26.76 3.94 29.54
C GLU A 251 -25.63 4.93 29.23
N ALA A 252 -24.36 4.49 29.38
CA ALA A 252 -23.21 5.31 29.00
C ALA A 252 -23.18 5.59 27.48
N VAL A 253 -23.47 4.60 26.64
CA VAL A 253 -23.59 4.79 25.20
C VAL A 253 -24.68 5.81 24.87
N LEU A 254 -25.86 5.68 25.47
CA LEU A 254 -26.98 6.58 25.22
C LEU A 254 -26.65 8.02 25.62
N ALA A 255 -26.07 8.22 26.81
CA ALA A 255 -25.65 9.53 27.30
C ALA A 255 -24.66 10.21 26.34
N ARG A 256 -23.67 9.46 25.82
CA ARG A 256 -22.69 9.98 24.85
C ARG A 256 -23.32 10.30 23.49
N LEU A 257 -24.21 9.44 22.98
CA LEU A 257 -24.91 9.68 21.71
C LEU A 257 -25.80 10.94 21.78
N VAL A 258 -26.51 11.14 22.88
CA VAL A 258 -27.34 12.34 23.10
C VAL A 258 -26.46 13.59 23.17
N ALA A 259 -25.36 13.54 23.91
CA ALA A 259 -24.42 14.65 24.03
C ALA A 259 -23.78 15.03 22.68
N ALA A 260 -23.37 14.04 21.87
CA ALA A 260 -22.69 14.29 20.59
C ALA A 260 -23.66 14.68 19.46
N SER A 261 -24.85 14.07 19.38
CA SER A 261 -25.80 14.29 18.27
C SER A 261 -26.78 15.44 18.52
N GLY A 262 -26.95 15.87 19.77
CA GLY A 262 -27.99 16.82 20.17
C GLY A 262 -29.43 16.31 19.97
N HIS A 263 -29.61 15.02 19.67
CA HIS A 263 -30.93 14.41 19.51
C HIS A 263 -31.56 14.05 20.85
N PRO A 264 -32.91 14.05 20.95
CA PRO A 264 -33.60 13.55 22.13
C PRO A 264 -33.24 12.10 22.42
N GLU A 265 -33.18 11.74 23.71
CA GLU A 265 -32.86 10.39 24.19
C GLU A 265 -33.73 9.31 23.52
N GLU A 266 -35.03 9.59 23.32
CA GLU A 266 -35.97 8.66 22.69
C GLU A 266 -35.51 8.23 21.27
N LYS A 267 -35.02 9.19 20.47
CA LYS A 267 -34.54 8.93 19.11
C LYS A 267 -33.21 8.18 19.09
N ALA A 268 -32.33 8.46 20.05
CA ALA A 268 -31.08 7.73 20.21
C ALA A 268 -31.35 6.27 20.63
N ARG A 269 -32.27 6.06 21.56
CA ARG A 269 -32.70 4.72 22.01
C ARG A 269 -33.36 3.92 20.89
N GLU A 270 -34.20 4.55 20.07
CA GLU A 270 -34.83 3.92 18.89
C GLU A 270 -33.79 3.32 17.92
N ARG A 271 -32.62 3.95 17.79
CA ARG A 271 -31.51 3.47 16.94
C ARG A 271 -30.62 2.45 17.64
N LEU A 272 -30.42 2.60 18.95
CA LEU A 272 -29.52 1.75 19.73
C LEU A 272 -30.15 0.38 20.07
N ASP A 273 -31.43 0.35 20.46
CA ASP A 273 -32.10 -0.86 20.93
C ASP A 273 -32.05 -2.03 19.93
N PRO A 274 -32.29 -1.84 18.61
CA PRO A 274 -32.19 -2.94 17.65
C PRO A 274 -30.77 -3.53 17.56
N ALA A 275 -29.74 -2.70 17.70
CA ALA A 275 -28.35 -3.13 17.67
C ALA A 275 -27.99 -3.90 18.95
N LEU A 276 -28.38 -3.39 20.12
CA LEU A 276 -28.16 -4.06 21.40
C LEU A 276 -28.89 -5.40 21.48
N ARG A 277 -30.15 -5.47 21.04
CA ARG A 277 -30.91 -6.72 20.99
C ARG A 277 -30.18 -7.78 20.19
N ARG A 278 -29.67 -7.43 18.99
CA ARG A 278 -28.88 -8.34 18.15
C ARG A 278 -27.57 -8.77 18.79
N TYR A 279 -26.92 -7.88 19.52
CA TYR A 279 -25.67 -8.19 20.24
C TYR A 279 -25.91 -9.14 21.41
N THR A 280 -27.00 -8.95 22.15
CA THR A 280 -27.37 -9.78 23.31
C THR A 280 -28.10 -11.07 22.94
N ASP A 281 -28.62 -11.17 21.71
CA ASP A 281 -29.28 -12.38 21.21
C ASP A 281 -28.21 -13.48 21.12
N GLY A 282 -28.25 -14.44 22.05
CA GLY A 282 -27.31 -15.57 22.12
C GLY A 282 -27.41 -16.56 20.96
N LEU A 283 -28.08 -16.17 19.88
CA LEU A 283 -28.08 -16.89 18.62
C LEU A 283 -26.68 -16.80 18.00
N ARG A 284 -26.20 -17.92 17.46
CA ARG A 284 -24.90 -18.05 16.79
C ARG A 284 -24.59 -16.80 15.95
N GLN A 285 -23.57 -16.04 16.35
CA GLN A 285 -23.06 -14.93 15.54
C GLN A 285 -22.41 -15.53 14.26
N PRO A 286 -22.92 -15.21 13.06
CA PRO A 286 -22.31 -15.70 11.82
C PRO A 286 -20.94 -15.07 11.64
N ARG A 287 -19.98 -15.85 11.14
CA ARG A 287 -18.65 -15.32 10.80
C ARG A 287 -18.70 -14.51 9.51
N ILE A 288 -17.83 -13.52 9.36
CA ILE A 288 -17.72 -12.76 8.09
C ILE A 288 -17.47 -13.68 6.89
N THR A 289 -16.74 -14.77 7.10
CA THR A 289 -16.47 -15.81 6.11
C THR A 289 -17.72 -16.51 5.58
N GLU A 290 -18.84 -16.50 6.33
CA GLU A 290 -20.12 -17.07 5.90
C GLU A 290 -20.85 -16.18 4.89
N PHE A 291 -20.52 -14.88 4.83
CA PHE A 291 -21.06 -13.93 3.86
C PHE A 291 -20.18 -13.79 2.61
N MET A 292 -18.99 -14.41 2.63
CA MET A 292 -18.10 -14.39 1.48
C MET A 292 -18.63 -15.28 0.37
N VAL A 293 -18.69 -14.72 -0.84
CA VAL A 293 -18.94 -15.50 -2.06
C VAL A 293 -17.71 -16.40 -2.32
N PRO A 294 -17.88 -17.63 -2.83
CA PRO A 294 -16.78 -18.54 -3.16
C PRO A 294 -15.65 -17.90 -3.94
N ALA A 295 -14.46 -18.51 -3.87
CA ALA A 295 -13.24 -17.87 -4.35
C ALA A 295 -13.21 -17.51 -5.85
N ASP A 296 -14.18 -18.02 -6.61
CA ASP A 296 -14.31 -17.91 -8.05
C ASP A 296 -15.40 -16.90 -8.48
N ALA A 297 -15.90 -16.07 -7.56
CA ALA A 297 -16.98 -15.09 -7.75
C ALA A 297 -16.71 -13.95 -8.77
N GLY A 298 -15.68 -14.09 -9.60
CA GLY A 298 -15.26 -13.11 -10.58
C GLY A 298 -14.13 -12.22 -10.07
N ASP A 299 -13.26 -11.81 -11.01
CA ASP A 299 -12.25 -10.80 -10.75
C ASP A 299 -12.91 -9.43 -10.69
N VAL A 300 -12.73 -8.71 -9.57
CA VAL A 300 -13.22 -7.34 -9.40
C VAL A 300 -12.45 -6.35 -10.30
N ALA A 301 -11.23 -6.72 -10.71
CA ALA A 301 -10.36 -5.89 -11.54
C ALA A 301 -9.97 -6.57 -12.86
N LEU A 302 -10.23 -5.88 -13.98
CA LEU A 302 -9.83 -6.33 -15.33
C LEU A 302 -8.55 -5.64 -15.79
N VAL A 303 -7.50 -6.42 -16.04
CA VAL A 303 -6.23 -5.91 -16.60
C VAL A 303 -6.38 -5.71 -18.11
N ARG A 304 -6.70 -4.49 -18.53
CA ARG A 304 -6.94 -4.15 -19.95
C ARG A 304 -5.64 -4.03 -20.76
N SER A 305 -4.58 -3.48 -20.17
CA SER A 305 -3.30 -3.24 -20.86
C SER A 305 -2.58 -4.55 -21.21
N ALA A 306 -2.17 -4.70 -22.48
CA ALA A 306 -1.40 -5.86 -22.94
C ALA A 306 0.00 -5.92 -22.30
N ARG A 307 0.67 -4.77 -22.16
CA ARG A 307 1.96 -4.66 -21.47
C ARG A 307 1.87 -5.06 -20.02
N LEU A 308 0.82 -4.59 -19.34
CA LEU A 308 0.55 -4.92 -17.94
C LEU A 308 0.30 -6.42 -17.76
N ARG A 309 -0.48 -7.03 -18.67
CA ARG A 309 -0.69 -8.49 -18.67
C ARG A 309 0.61 -9.27 -18.87
N ASP A 310 1.49 -8.84 -19.77
CA ASP A 310 2.79 -9.52 -19.97
C ASP A 310 3.72 -9.37 -18.75
N ALA A 311 3.78 -8.17 -18.15
CA ALA A 311 4.53 -7.95 -16.92
C ALA A 311 4.07 -8.89 -15.79
N LEU A 312 2.75 -8.99 -15.57
CA LEU A 312 2.16 -9.87 -14.56
C LEU A 312 2.35 -11.36 -14.88
N ARG A 313 2.42 -11.78 -16.15
CA ARG A 313 2.79 -13.17 -16.53
C ARG A 313 4.21 -13.47 -16.12
N GLY A 314 5.13 -12.57 -16.42
CA GLY A 314 6.53 -12.72 -16.04
C GLY A 314 6.73 -12.78 -14.52
N LEU A 315 6.00 -11.97 -13.75
CA LEU A 315 6.02 -12.02 -12.29
C LEU A 315 5.49 -13.36 -11.74
N ARG A 316 4.49 -13.96 -12.39
CA ARG A 316 4.02 -15.33 -12.07
C ARG A 316 4.96 -16.45 -12.53
N GLY A 317 6.01 -16.13 -13.30
CA GLY A 317 6.91 -17.13 -13.88
C GLY A 317 6.32 -17.87 -15.08
N GLU A 318 5.26 -17.35 -15.70
CA GLU A 318 4.65 -17.92 -16.91
C GLU A 318 5.47 -17.54 -18.15
N PRO A 319 5.61 -18.45 -19.14
CA PRO A 319 6.32 -18.16 -20.38
C PRO A 319 5.57 -17.08 -21.19
N SER A 320 6.34 -16.15 -21.80
CA SER A 320 5.77 -15.15 -22.71
C SER A 320 5.14 -15.86 -23.93
N PRO A 321 4.00 -15.38 -24.44
CA PRO A 321 3.42 -15.93 -25.66
C PRO A 321 4.40 -15.79 -26.81
N GLU A 322 4.55 -16.86 -27.61
CA GLU A 322 5.32 -16.80 -28.85
C GLU A 322 4.76 -15.68 -29.72
N ARG A 323 5.59 -14.69 -30.04
CA ARG A 323 5.23 -13.64 -30.99
C ARG A 323 5.24 -14.29 -32.38
N SER A 324 4.05 -14.66 -32.87
CA SER A 324 3.81 -14.98 -34.29
C SER A 324 4.00 -13.76 -35.18
#